data_AF-A0A9P9A1I6-F1
#
_entry.id   AF-A0A9P9A1I6-F1
#
_cell.length_a   1.000
_cell.length_b   1.000
_cell.length_c   1.000
_cell.angle_alpha   90.00
_cell.angle_beta   90.00
_cell.angle_gamma   90.00
#
_symmetry.space_group_name_H-M   'P 1'
#
loop_
_entity.id
_entity.type
_entity.pdbx_description
1 polymer ?
#
loop_
_entity_poly.entity_id
_entity_poly.type
_entity_poly.pdbx_seq_one_letter_code
_entity_poly.pdbx_strand_id
1 'polypeptide(L)'
;MRIYLLPISTRRTLLYCQKLETKTADSKSYVDKATAKAAKLWAGWEKKESGWQKTIVNYGNKALQRIPYEEWGLKSVPPLSKRRQEEEAHGLEKVEVVYPKSAIPTTKALSVLQTLATERQTLHKQRLTWCIVGMPISAPFALVPVIPNLPFFYLVYRAWSHWRALAGGKHIQWLSENNLLSLAPSPILDKIYPTLLSTSTLSKANPQSSEAPEIDSRASGQEIPEEQEKMLLTQENGRQLFKELDIPELEVEVERAIWQVEHALHKEHSQAHPVPNPGPTAKNNERKDQ
;
A
#
# COMPACT_ATOMS: atom_id res chain seq x y z
N MET A 1 5.04 14.90 13.08
CA MET A 1 5.06 13.81 12.07
C MET A 1 4.56 14.37 10.75
N ARG A 2 4.82 13.69 9.63
CA ARG A 2 4.43 14.15 8.29
C ARG A 2 3.73 13.03 7.53
N ILE A 3 2.61 13.32 6.89
CA ILE A 3 1.80 12.35 6.14
C ILE A 3 1.97 12.64 4.65
N TYR A 4 2.39 11.66 3.88
CA TYR A 4 2.53 11.72 2.43
C TYR A 4 1.36 11.03 1.76
N LEU A 5 0.79 11.70 0.75
CA LEU A 5 -0.21 11.15 -0.16
C LEU A 5 0.41 11.06 -1.55
N LEU A 6 0.68 9.85 -2.00
CA LEU A 6 1.37 9.57 -3.26
C LEU A 6 0.43 8.83 -4.21
N PRO A 7 -0.13 9.49 -5.23
CA PRO A 7 -0.90 8.81 -6.27
C PRO A 7 -0.04 7.73 -6.94
N ILE A 8 -0.50 6.48 -6.91
CA ILE A 8 0.13 5.35 -7.58
C ILE A 8 -0.48 5.16 -8.97
N SER A 9 -1.80 5.29 -9.05
CA SER A 9 -2.60 5.28 -10.28
C SER A 9 -3.56 6.48 -10.30
N THR A 10 -4.33 6.63 -11.37
CA THR A 10 -5.38 7.66 -11.48
C THR A 10 -6.49 7.51 -10.43
N ARG A 11 -6.63 6.34 -9.77
CA ARG A 11 -7.68 6.07 -8.76
C ARG A 11 -7.12 5.70 -7.38
N ARG A 12 -5.87 5.25 -7.27
CA ARG A 12 -5.29 4.71 -6.03
C ARG A 12 -4.14 5.56 -5.53
N THR A 13 -4.16 5.86 -4.23
CA THR A 13 -3.18 6.70 -3.55
C THR A 13 -2.56 5.93 -2.38
N LEU A 14 -1.23 5.93 -2.30
CA LEU A 14 -0.49 5.45 -1.15
C LEU A 14 -0.46 6.51 -0.06
N LEU A 15 -0.81 6.11 1.15
CA LEU A 15 -0.60 6.89 2.37
C LEU A 15 0.67 6.42 3.06
N TYR A 16 1.55 7.34 3.45
CA TYR A 16 2.72 7.02 4.27
C TYR A 16 2.93 8.08 5.36
N CYS A 17 3.20 7.66 6.59
CA CYS A 17 3.50 8.57 7.69
C CYS A 17 4.98 8.48 8.06
N GLN A 18 5.70 9.56 7.81
CA GLN A 18 7.05 9.75 8.29
C GLN A 18 7.02 10.23 9.74
N LYS A 19 7.71 9.49 10.61
CA LYS A 19 7.99 9.94 11.96
C LYS A 19 9.17 10.90 11.88
N LEU A 20 8.92 12.17 12.18
CA LEU A 20 10.00 13.13 12.36
C LEU A 20 10.74 12.71 13.64
N GLU A 21 12.05 12.53 13.57
CA GLU A 21 12.86 12.08 14.70
C GLU A 21 12.74 13.07 15.86
N THR A 22 11.88 12.76 16.83
CA THR A 22 12.05 13.29 18.17
C THR A 22 13.12 12.43 18.82
N LYS A 23 14.29 13.01 19.10
CA LYS A 23 15.34 12.43 19.95
C LYS A 23 14.78 12.20 21.36
N THR A 24 13.88 11.25 21.51
CA THR A 24 13.51 10.71 22.81
C THR A 24 14.54 9.65 23.09
N ALA A 25 15.56 10.04 23.86
CA ALA A 25 16.47 9.13 24.52
C ALA A 25 15.66 8.33 25.55
N ASP A 26 14.89 7.34 25.08
CA ASP A 26 14.07 6.51 25.94
C ASP A 26 14.67 5.12 26.04
N SER A 27 14.83 4.67 27.27
CA SER A 27 15.48 3.42 27.63
C SER A 27 14.85 2.25 26.86
N LYS A 28 15.68 1.39 26.25
CA LYS A 28 15.20 0.23 25.45
C LYS A 28 14.18 -0.57 26.26
N SER A 29 12.90 -0.45 25.91
CA SER A 29 11.80 -1.16 26.55
C SER A 29 12.03 -2.66 26.44
N TYR A 30 11.47 -3.45 27.36
CA TYR A 30 11.48 -4.92 27.24
C TYR A 30 10.91 -5.38 25.89
N VAL A 31 9.93 -4.64 25.36
CA VAL A 31 9.36 -4.87 24.04
C VAL A 31 10.39 -4.61 22.94
N ASP A 32 11.18 -3.55 23.04
CA ASP A 32 12.22 -3.23 22.05
C ASP A 32 13.33 -4.29 22.05
N LYS A 33 13.73 -4.76 23.24
CA LYS A 33 14.70 -5.85 23.38
C LYS A 33 14.18 -7.15 22.76
N ALA A 34 12.91 -7.49 23.00
CA ALA A 34 12.28 -8.67 22.41
C ALA A 34 12.20 -8.55 20.87
N THR A 35 11.82 -7.38 20.36
CA THR A 35 11.73 -7.09 18.93
C THR A 35 13.10 -7.18 18.26
N ALA A 36 14.13 -6.59 18.86
CA ALA A 36 15.50 -6.66 18.36
C ALA A 36 16.03 -8.10 18.32
N LYS A 37 15.72 -8.92 19.33
CA LYS A 37 16.07 -10.35 19.33
C LYS A 37 15.33 -11.10 18.21
N ALA A 38 14.03 -10.87 18.04
CA ALA A 38 13.26 -11.49 16.98
C ALA A 38 13.79 -11.12 15.59
N ALA A 39 14.11 -9.84 15.36
CA ALA A 39 14.72 -9.36 14.13
C ALA A 39 16.08 -10.03 13.86
N LYS A 40 16.94 -10.16 14.88
CA LYS A 40 18.22 -10.86 14.76
C LYS A 40 18.05 -12.34 14.42
N LEU A 41 17.09 -13.03 15.04
CA LEU A 41 16.77 -14.43 14.72
C LEU A 41 16.27 -14.57 13.29
N TRP A 42 15.36 -13.69 12.86
CA TRP A 42 14.83 -13.67 11.50
C TRP A 42 15.93 -13.46 10.46
N ALA A 43 16.80 -12.47 10.66
CA ALA A 43 17.95 -12.22 9.79
C ALA A 43 18.93 -13.41 9.77
N GLY A 44 19.07 -14.12 10.89
CA GLY A 44 19.84 -15.36 10.96
C GLY A 44 19.22 -16.50 10.14
N TRP A 45 17.89 -16.61 10.10
CA TRP A 45 17.19 -17.61 9.30
C TRP A 45 17.21 -17.29 7.80
N GLU A 46 17.17 -16.01 7.45
CA GLU A 46 17.22 -15.54 6.06
C GLU A 46 18.54 -15.91 5.37
N LYS A 47 19.66 -15.85 6.11
CA LYS A 47 21.00 -16.21 5.64
C LYS A 47 21.23 -17.71 5.45
N LYS A 48 20.29 -18.57 5.83
CA LYS A 48 20.44 -20.02 5.65
C LYS A 48 20.16 -20.40 4.20
N GLU A 49 21.00 -21.28 3.65
CA GLU A 49 20.85 -21.79 2.28
C GLU A 49 19.62 -22.71 2.14
N SER A 50 19.28 -23.49 3.16
CA SER A 50 18.17 -24.45 3.12
C SER A 50 17.65 -24.84 4.52
N GLY A 51 16.58 -25.64 4.55
CA GLY A 51 15.97 -26.17 5.78
C GLY A 51 14.67 -25.48 6.18
N TRP A 52 14.01 -26.01 7.22
CA TRP A 52 12.67 -25.57 7.65
C TRP A 52 12.60 -24.07 8.00
N GLN A 53 13.69 -23.50 8.56
CA GLN A 53 13.78 -22.07 8.86
C GLN A 53 13.77 -21.20 7.60
N LYS A 54 14.51 -21.59 6.56
CA LYS A 54 14.51 -20.89 5.27
C LYS A 54 13.13 -20.99 4.61
N THR A 55 12.47 -22.15 4.70
CA THR A 55 11.10 -22.33 4.23
C THR A 55 10.12 -21.39 4.95
N ILE A 56 10.25 -21.24 6.27
CA ILE A 56 9.43 -20.29 7.05
C ILE A 56 9.68 -18.86 6.62
N VAL A 57 10.94 -18.44 6.45
CA VAL A 57 11.26 -17.08 5.99
C VAL A 57 10.66 -16.82 4.62
N ASN A 58 10.82 -17.76 3.68
CA ASN A 58 10.27 -17.62 2.33
C ASN A 58 8.73 -17.52 2.35
N TYR A 59 8.06 -18.41 3.10
CA TYR A 59 6.60 -18.37 3.23
C TYR A 59 6.12 -17.10 3.94
N GLY A 60 6.80 -16.71 5.02
CA GLY A 60 6.53 -15.50 5.79
C GLY A 60 6.66 -14.24 4.93
N ASN A 61 7.77 -14.09 4.20
CA ASN A 61 7.98 -12.99 3.27
C ASN A 61 6.89 -12.95 2.19
N LYS A 62 6.52 -14.10 1.62
CA LYS A 62 5.41 -14.20 0.67
C LYS A 62 4.06 -13.82 1.29
N ALA A 63 3.83 -14.15 2.55
CA ALA A 63 2.63 -13.73 3.28
C ALA A 63 2.62 -12.22 3.57
N LEU A 64 3.76 -11.64 3.94
CA LEU A 64 3.92 -10.21 4.20
C LEU A 64 3.74 -9.37 2.93
N GLN A 65 4.25 -9.83 1.79
CA GLN A 65 4.09 -9.17 0.49
C GLN A 65 2.63 -9.10 0.02
N ARG A 66 1.78 -10.04 0.47
CA ARG A 66 0.34 -10.05 0.14
C ARG A 66 -0.49 -9.09 0.98
N ILE A 67 0.08 -8.54 2.05
CA ILE A 67 -0.64 -7.56 2.86
C ILE A 67 -0.84 -6.30 2.02
N PRO A 68 -2.08 -5.79 1.89
CA PRO A 68 -2.35 -4.62 1.06
C PRO A 68 -1.52 -3.41 1.49
N TYR A 69 -1.02 -2.64 0.53
CA TYR A 69 -0.19 -1.46 0.79
C TYR A 69 -0.93 -0.41 1.63
N GLU A 70 -2.26 -0.34 1.55
CA GLU A 70 -3.09 0.55 2.37
C GLU A 70 -3.02 0.17 3.86
N GLU A 71 -2.92 -1.12 4.17
CA GLU A 71 -2.74 -1.59 5.55
C GLU A 71 -1.35 -1.16 6.07
N TRP A 72 -0.31 -1.30 5.24
CA TRP A 72 1.04 -0.86 5.60
C TRP A 72 1.15 0.66 5.75
N GLY A 73 0.49 1.41 4.87
CA GLY A 73 0.37 2.86 4.97
C GLY A 73 -0.24 3.29 6.30
N LEU A 74 -1.38 2.72 6.69
CA LEU A 74 -2.00 3.02 7.98
C LEU A 74 -1.15 2.56 9.18
N LYS A 75 -0.40 1.46 9.05
CA LYS A 75 0.52 0.98 10.10
C LYS A 75 1.71 1.90 10.35
N SER A 76 2.13 2.68 9.35
CA SER A 76 3.20 3.68 9.52
C SER A 76 2.79 4.78 10.50
N VAL A 77 1.48 5.11 10.53
CA VAL A 77 0.91 6.11 11.44
C VAL A 77 1.01 5.62 12.89
N PRO A 78 1.65 6.38 13.78
CA PRO A 78 1.77 5.98 15.18
C PRO A 78 0.39 5.83 15.83
N PRO A 79 0.20 4.88 16.76
CA PRO A 79 -1.09 4.76 17.43
C PRO A 79 -1.32 5.97 18.34
N LEU A 80 -2.58 6.39 18.41
CA LEU A 80 -3.00 7.50 19.27
C LEU A 80 -2.99 7.06 20.74
N SER A 81 -1.96 7.48 21.49
CA SER A 81 -1.91 7.32 22.95
C SER A 81 -2.34 8.63 23.63
N LYS A 82 -2.77 8.58 24.91
CA LYS A 82 -3.14 9.79 25.66
C LYS A 82 -2.02 10.84 25.68
N ARG A 83 -0.80 10.39 25.97
CA ARG A 83 0.42 11.22 25.89
C ARG A 83 0.56 11.90 24.53
N ARG A 84 0.33 11.16 23.44
CA ARG A 84 0.45 11.69 22.08
C ARG A 84 -0.68 12.65 21.73
N GLN A 85 -1.91 12.37 22.18
CA GLN A 85 -3.03 13.30 22.05
C GLN A 85 -2.69 14.65 22.69
N GLU A 86 -2.15 14.63 23.90
CA GLU A 86 -1.72 15.83 24.61
C GLU A 86 -0.57 16.53 23.88
N GLU A 87 0.45 15.79 23.44
CA GLU A 87 1.58 16.35 22.68
C GLU A 87 1.17 17.01 21.36
N GLU A 88 0.22 16.42 20.64
CA GLU A 88 -0.25 16.94 19.36
C GLU A 88 -1.32 18.03 19.51
N ALA A 89 -2.11 18.00 20.59
CA ALA A 89 -3.05 19.06 20.93
C ALA A 89 -2.35 20.32 21.48
N HIS A 90 -1.29 20.15 22.26
CA HIS A 90 -0.45 21.24 22.78
C HIS A 90 0.74 21.55 21.87
N GLY A 91 0.97 20.73 20.86
CA GLY A 91 2.04 20.92 19.88
C GLY A 91 1.85 22.23 19.13
N LEU A 92 2.91 23.04 19.09
CA LEU A 92 2.93 24.29 18.33
C LEU A 92 2.82 24.04 16.81
N GLU A 93 3.19 22.84 16.35
CA GLU A 93 3.21 22.48 14.93
C GLU A 93 2.12 21.45 14.60
N LYS A 94 1.30 21.81 13.59
CA LYS A 94 0.31 20.93 13.00
C LYS A 94 0.97 19.82 12.20
N VAL A 95 0.30 18.67 12.08
CA VAL A 95 0.75 17.56 11.26
C VAL A 95 0.62 17.94 9.78
N GLU A 96 1.74 17.96 9.08
CA GLU A 96 1.78 18.30 7.66
C GLU A 96 1.29 17.15 6.79
N VAL A 97 0.38 17.45 5.86
CA VAL A 97 -0.11 16.55 4.81
C VAL A 97 0.53 16.99 3.50
N VAL A 98 1.45 16.17 3.00
CA VAL A 98 2.28 16.40 1.82
C VAL A 98 1.72 15.65 0.63
N TYR A 99 1.46 16.36 -0.46
CA TYR A 99 0.85 15.81 -1.67
C TYR A 99 1.31 16.59 -2.91
N PRO A 100 1.28 15.96 -4.11
CA PRO A 100 1.43 16.66 -5.38
C PRO A 100 0.15 17.43 -5.70
N LYS A 101 0.21 18.76 -5.73
CA LYS A 101 -0.93 19.61 -6.12
C LYS A 101 -1.36 19.35 -7.57
N SER A 102 -0.42 18.95 -8.44
CA SER A 102 -0.69 18.64 -9.83
C SER A 102 -1.60 17.41 -10.03
N ALA A 103 -1.57 16.44 -9.10
CA ALA A 103 -2.37 15.22 -9.17
C ALA A 103 -3.51 15.20 -8.14
N ILE A 104 -3.32 15.81 -6.96
CA ILE A 104 -4.34 15.94 -5.92
C ILE A 104 -4.59 17.44 -5.67
N PRO A 105 -5.74 18.00 -6.11
CA PRO A 105 -6.11 19.36 -5.78
C PRO A 105 -6.15 19.58 -4.26
N THR A 106 -5.68 20.74 -3.78
CA THR A 106 -5.67 21.11 -2.35
C THR A 106 -7.03 20.92 -1.67
N THR A 107 -8.12 21.22 -2.38
CA THR A 107 -9.50 21.05 -1.88
C THR A 107 -9.88 19.59 -1.62
N LYS A 108 -9.25 18.65 -2.33
CA LYS A 108 -9.49 17.20 -2.22
C LYS A 108 -8.46 16.48 -1.33
N ALA A 109 -7.36 17.13 -0.94
CA ALA A 109 -6.31 16.47 -0.18
C ALA A 109 -6.81 15.90 1.16
N LEU A 110 -7.61 16.67 1.90
CA LEU A 110 -8.23 16.21 3.15
C LEU A 110 -9.25 15.10 2.91
N SER A 111 -10.08 15.20 1.86
CA SER A 111 -11.07 14.17 1.58
C SER A 111 -10.40 12.84 1.20
N VAL A 112 -9.33 12.88 0.39
CA VAL A 112 -8.53 11.69 0.06
C VAL A 112 -7.95 11.06 1.32
N LEU A 113 -7.35 11.87 2.20
CA LEU A 113 -6.81 11.40 3.48
C LEU A 113 -7.88 10.75 4.38
N GLN A 114 -9.05 11.37 4.49
CA GLN A 114 -10.18 10.85 5.26
C GLN A 114 -10.71 9.54 4.67
N THR A 115 -10.84 9.45 3.34
CA THR A 115 -11.24 8.21 2.67
C THR A 115 -10.26 7.09 3.00
N LEU A 116 -8.96 7.32 2.82
CA LEU A 116 -7.92 6.31 3.11
C LEU A 116 -7.92 5.88 4.59
N ALA A 117 -8.26 6.77 5.52
CA ALA A 117 -8.37 6.46 6.94
C ALA A 117 -9.64 5.66 7.32
N THR A 118 -10.68 5.68 6.48
CA THR A 118 -12.01 5.15 6.81
C THR A 118 -12.43 3.94 5.98
N GLU A 119 -12.05 3.88 4.69
CA GLU A 119 -12.57 2.90 3.71
C GLU A 119 -12.44 1.43 4.16
N ARG A 120 -11.36 1.09 4.88
CA ARG A 120 -11.03 -0.29 5.27
C ARG A 120 -11.24 -0.59 6.75
N GLN A 121 -11.85 0.33 7.50
CA GLN A 121 -12.06 0.14 8.93
C GLN A 121 -12.91 -1.08 9.25
N THR A 122 -14.04 -1.26 8.56
CA THR A 122 -14.94 -2.40 8.80
C THR A 122 -14.22 -3.71 8.51
N LEU A 123 -13.48 -3.78 7.41
CA LEU A 123 -12.65 -4.94 7.05
C LEU A 123 -11.65 -5.25 8.16
N HIS A 124 -10.87 -4.26 8.61
CA HIS A 124 -9.86 -4.50 9.64
C HIS A 124 -10.47 -4.88 10.99
N LYS A 125 -11.63 -4.31 11.38
CA LYS A 125 -12.36 -4.71 12.59
C LYS A 125 -12.80 -6.17 12.50
N GLN A 126 -13.43 -6.55 11.40
CA GLN A 126 -13.91 -7.92 11.19
C GLN A 126 -12.75 -8.92 11.20
N ARG A 127 -11.66 -8.64 10.46
CA ARG A 127 -10.50 -9.51 10.39
C ARG A 127 -9.76 -9.60 11.72
N LEU A 128 -9.65 -8.51 12.47
CA LEU A 128 -9.11 -8.51 13.83
C LEU A 128 -9.91 -9.47 14.74
N THR A 129 -11.24 -9.35 14.75
CA THR A 129 -12.12 -10.25 15.52
C THR A 129 -11.89 -11.71 15.12
N TRP A 130 -11.85 -12.02 13.83
CA TRP A 130 -11.57 -13.39 13.37
C TRP A 130 -10.19 -13.90 13.78
N CYS A 131 -9.16 -13.04 13.77
CA CYS A 131 -7.84 -13.44 14.25
C CYS A 131 -7.87 -13.75 15.75
N ILE A 132 -8.57 -12.94 16.56
CA ILE A 132 -8.72 -13.15 17.99
C ILE A 132 -9.46 -14.46 18.29
N VAL A 133 -10.54 -14.76 17.56
CA VAL A 133 -11.29 -16.01 17.70
C VAL A 133 -10.46 -17.22 17.25
N GLY A 134 -9.61 -17.08 16.22
CA GLY A 134 -8.75 -18.16 15.73
C GLY A 134 -7.56 -18.48 16.64
N MET A 135 -7.08 -17.53 17.44
CA MET A 135 -5.95 -17.72 18.35
C MET A 135 -6.14 -18.90 19.33
N PRO A 136 -7.23 -19.01 20.11
CA PRO A 136 -7.43 -20.14 21.02
C PRO A 136 -7.53 -21.49 20.30
N ILE A 137 -8.05 -21.51 19.06
CA ILE A 137 -8.16 -22.72 18.24
C ILE A 137 -6.78 -23.20 17.78
N SER A 138 -5.90 -22.26 17.42
CA SER A 138 -4.54 -22.57 16.98
C SER A 138 -3.56 -22.77 18.13
N ALA A 139 -3.85 -22.30 19.35
CA ALA A 139 -2.95 -22.37 20.50
C ALA A 139 -2.44 -23.79 20.85
N PRO A 140 -3.24 -24.88 20.79
CA PRO A 140 -2.79 -26.23 21.15
C PRO A 140 -1.59 -26.74 20.32
N PHE A 141 -1.41 -26.24 19.10
CA PHE A 141 -0.27 -26.60 18.23
C PHE A 141 1.08 -26.04 18.75
N ALA A 142 1.09 -25.23 19.82
CA ALA A 142 2.31 -24.72 20.46
C ALA A 142 3.03 -25.75 21.35
N LEU A 143 2.41 -26.90 21.61
CA LEU A 143 2.96 -27.95 22.48
C LEU A 143 3.95 -28.88 21.78
N VAL A 144 4.18 -28.74 20.46
CA VAL A 144 5.12 -29.56 19.70
C VAL A 144 6.52 -28.91 19.69
N PRO A 145 7.57 -29.55 20.26
CA PRO A 145 8.85 -28.89 20.54
C PRO A 145 9.76 -28.63 19.32
N VAL A 146 9.44 -29.15 18.14
CA VAL A 146 10.34 -29.09 16.96
C VAL A 146 10.03 -27.92 16.02
N ILE A 147 8.77 -27.46 15.94
CA ILE A 147 8.34 -26.43 14.98
C ILE A 147 7.54 -25.37 15.75
N PRO A 148 7.85 -24.07 15.61
CA PRO A 148 7.04 -23.01 16.19
C PRO A 148 5.59 -23.15 15.73
N ASN A 149 4.62 -22.80 16.57
CA ASN A 149 3.21 -22.78 16.16
C ASN A 149 2.95 -21.61 15.20
N LEU A 150 3.34 -21.82 13.93
CA LEU A 150 3.23 -20.84 12.86
C LEU A 150 1.78 -20.36 12.68
N PRO A 151 0.75 -21.22 12.74
CA PRO A 151 -0.64 -20.76 12.69
C PRO A 151 -0.98 -19.75 13.78
N PHE A 152 -0.61 -20.04 15.04
CA PHE A 152 -0.86 -19.13 16.15
C PHE A 152 -0.10 -17.82 16.01
N PHE A 153 1.21 -17.86 15.75
CA PHE A 153 2.02 -16.65 15.60
C PHE A 153 1.58 -15.81 14.39
N TYR A 154 1.14 -16.45 13.31
CA TYR A 154 0.54 -15.75 12.18
C TYR A 154 -0.74 -15.02 12.59
N LEU A 155 -1.64 -15.66 13.35
CA LEU A 155 -2.87 -15.01 13.82
C LEU A 155 -2.59 -13.87 14.81
N VAL A 156 -1.61 -14.03 15.72
CA VAL A 156 -1.14 -12.95 16.61
C VAL A 156 -0.63 -11.77 15.78
N TYR A 157 0.24 -12.04 14.80
CA TYR A 157 0.78 -11.00 13.93
C TYR A 157 -0.32 -10.32 13.11
N ARG A 158 -1.25 -11.08 12.53
CA ARG A 158 -2.37 -10.53 11.74
C ARG A 158 -3.32 -9.72 12.62
N ALA A 159 -3.61 -10.15 13.84
CA ALA A 159 -4.37 -9.37 14.81
C ALA A 159 -3.65 -8.04 15.11
N TRP A 160 -2.37 -8.09 15.45
CA TRP A 160 -1.58 -6.87 15.68
C TRP A 160 -1.56 -5.95 14.45
N SER A 161 -1.39 -6.51 13.25
CA SER A 161 -1.31 -5.76 11.99
C SER A 161 -2.63 -5.03 11.70
N HIS A 162 -3.77 -5.71 11.86
CA HIS A 162 -5.09 -5.11 11.72
C HIS A 162 -5.39 -4.07 12.80
N TRP A 163 -5.03 -4.35 14.06
CA TRP A 163 -5.17 -3.38 15.14
C TRP A 163 -4.32 -2.13 14.88
N ARG A 164 -3.08 -2.27 14.42
CA ARG A 164 -2.20 -1.14 14.09
C ARG A 164 -2.76 -0.29 12.97
N ALA A 165 -3.25 -0.89 11.89
CA ALA A 165 -3.89 -0.16 10.79
C ALA A 165 -5.15 0.59 11.27
N LEU A 166 -6.00 -0.05 12.09
CA LEU A 166 -7.16 0.60 12.70
C LEU A 166 -6.77 1.79 13.59
N ALA A 167 -5.75 1.62 14.42
CA ALA A 167 -5.26 2.67 15.30
C ALA A 167 -4.70 3.85 14.48
N GLY A 168 -4.00 3.58 13.37
CA GLY A 168 -3.51 4.60 12.45
C GLY A 168 -4.64 5.37 11.76
N GLY A 169 -5.65 4.67 11.25
CA GLY A 169 -6.84 5.31 10.66
C GLY A 169 -7.61 6.16 11.68
N LYS A 170 -7.80 5.66 12.91
CA LYS A 170 -8.40 6.44 14.02
C LYS A 170 -7.60 7.68 14.37
N HIS A 171 -6.28 7.58 14.35
CA HIS A 171 -5.42 8.72 14.60
C HIS A 171 -5.62 9.81 13.53
N ILE A 172 -5.61 9.45 12.24
CA ILE A 172 -5.86 10.41 11.15
C ILE A 172 -7.22 11.10 11.29
N GLN A 173 -8.27 10.34 11.64
CA GLN A 173 -9.60 10.92 11.89
C GLN A 173 -9.56 11.94 13.03
N TRP A 174 -8.96 11.58 14.17
CA TRP A 174 -8.83 12.47 15.31
C TRP A 174 -8.09 13.78 14.95
N LEU A 175 -7.01 13.70 14.18
CA LEU A 175 -6.29 14.89 13.70
C LEU A 175 -7.17 15.77 12.82
N SER A 176 -7.97 15.15 11.96
CA SER A 176 -8.89 15.86 11.07
C SER A 176 -10.03 16.53 11.84
N GLU A 177 -10.63 15.84 12.81
CA GLU A 177 -11.72 16.35 13.65
C GLU A 177 -11.27 17.53 14.51
N ASN A 178 -10.01 17.52 14.97
CA ASN A 178 -9.45 18.57 15.82
C ASN A 178 -8.72 19.68 15.04
N ASN A 179 -8.80 19.69 13.70
CA ASN A 179 -8.14 20.69 12.84
C ASN A 179 -6.61 20.80 13.06
N LEU A 180 -5.98 19.68 13.41
CA LEU A 180 -4.54 19.56 13.68
C LEU A 180 -3.72 19.23 12.43
N LEU A 181 -4.36 19.20 11.25
CA LEU A 181 -3.72 18.98 9.96
C LEU A 181 -3.37 20.30 9.28
N SER A 182 -2.20 20.37 8.67
CA SER A 182 -1.76 21.46 7.79
C SER A 182 -1.53 20.93 6.38
N LEU A 183 -2.12 21.55 5.37
CA LEU A 183 -1.93 21.15 3.97
C LEU A 183 -0.64 21.75 3.42
N ALA A 184 0.31 20.89 3.03
CA ALA A 184 1.63 21.28 2.54
C ALA A 184 1.86 20.71 1.13
N PRO A 185 1.42 21.40 0.06
CA PRO A 185 1.70 20.96 -1.31
C PRO A 185 3.22 20.89 -1.53
N SER A 186 3.72 19.80 -2.12
CA SER A 186 5.15 19.57 -2.30
C SER A 186 5.66 20.02 -3.66
N PRO A 187 6.56 21.01 -3.72
CA PRO A 187 7.20 21.40 -4.98
C PRO A 187 8.04 20.27 -5.60
N ILE A 188 8.56 19.35 -4.78
CA ILE A 188 9.35 18.21 -5.23
C ILE A 188 8.44 17.23 -5.98
N LEU A 189 7.29 16.87 -5.38
CA LEU A 189 6.33 15.98 -6.02
C LEU A 189 5.74 16.63 -7.29
N ASP A 190 5.49 17.94 -7.26
CA ASP A 190 4.95 18.68 -8.40
C ASP A 190 5.93 18.84 -9.57
N LYS A 191 7.23 18.53 -9.41
CA LYS A 191 8.15 18.41 -10.56
C LYS A 191 7.98 17.09 -11.30
N ILE A 192 7.67 16.03 -10.56
CA ILE A 192 7.64 14.66 -11.08
C ILE A 192 6.25 14.36 -11.67
N TYR A 193 5.18 14.58 -10.91
CA TYR A 193 3.83 14.13 -11.26
C TYR A 193 3.24 14.70 -12.57
N PRO A 194 3.50 15.96 -12.99
CA PRO A 194 2.99 16.46 -14.28
C PRO A 194 3.49 15.63 -15.47
N THR A 195 4.77 15.25 -15.48
CA THR A 195 5.35 14.43 -16.56
C THR A 195 4.69 13.05 -16.65
N LEU A 196 4.32 12.48 -15.50
CA LEU A 196 3.65 11.19 -15.38
C LEU A 196 2.20 11.26 -15.90
N LEU A 197 1.50 12.35 -15.57
CA LEU A 197 0.13 12.60 -16.04
C LEU A 197 0.10 12.77 -17.57
N SER A 198 1.03 13.53 -18.15
CA SER A 198 1.11 13.72 -19.61
C SER A 198 1.44 12.42 -20.36
N THR A 199 2.39 11.63 -19.85
CA THR A 199 2.76 10.34 -20.46
C THR A 199 1.57 9.35 -20.47
N SER A 200 0.77 9.35 -19.39
CA SER A 200 -0.46 8.55 -19.31
C SER A 200 -1.53 8.95 -20.34
N THR A 201 -1.60 10.24 -20.69
CA THR A 201 -2.50 10.73 -21.75
C THR A 201 -2.00 10.43 -23.17
N LEU A 202 -0.69 10.49 -23.42
CA LEU A 202 -0.09 10.27 -24.74
C LEU A 202 -0.12 8.82 -25.21
N SER A 203 -0.08 7.85 -24.29
CA SER A 203 -0.24 6.42 -24.63
C SER A 203 -1.62 6.07 -25.22
N LYS A 204 -2.54 7.05 -25.32
CA LYS A 204 -3.85 6.94 -25.98
C LYS A 204 -3.80 7.30 -27.48
N ALA A 205 -2.70 7.89 -27.98
CA ALA A 205 -2.57 8.25 -29.39
C ALA A 205 -1.91 7.10 -30.18
N ASN A 206 -2.71 6.13 -30.60
CA ASN A 206 -2.34 5.22 -31.68
C ASN A 206 -2.27 6.04 -33.00
N PRO A 207 -1.15 6.10 -33.74
CA PRO A 207 -1.06 6.86 -34.98
C PRO A 207 -1.62 6.03 -36.13
N GLN A 208 -2.93 5.81 -36.15
CA GLN A 208 -3.58 5.22 -37.33
C GLN A 208 -5.06 5.61 -37.44
N SER A 209 -5.31 6.89 -37.70
CA SER A 209 -6.42 7.37 -38.54
C SER A 209 -6.31 8.89 -38.63
N SER A 210 -5.72 9.37 -39.71
CA SER A 210 -5.91 10.74 -40.18
C SER A 210 -7.35 10.86 -40.66
N GLU A 211 -8.16 11.66 -39.97
CA GLU A 211 -9.21 12.49 -40.56
C GLU A 211 -9.76 13.41 -39.48
N ALA A 212 -9.65 14.72 -39.72
CA ALA A 212 -10.26 15.73 -38.88
C ALA A 212 -11.77 15.74 -39.09
N PRO A 213 -12.59 15.93 -38.04
CA PRO A 213 -13.94 16.41 -38.23
C PRO A 213 -14.08 17.87 -37.79
N GLU A 214 -14.74 18.61 -38.66
CA GLU A 214 -15.19 19.97 -38.52
C GLU A 214 -16.13 20.15 -37.32
N ILE A 215 -16.19 21.39 -36.86
CA ILE A 215 -17.03 21.91 -35.79
C ILE A 215 -18.49 21.81 -36.23
N ASP A 216 -19.31 21.02 -35.53
CA ASP A 216 -20.74 21.29 -35.50
C ASP A 216 -21.30 21.15 -34.08
N SER A 217 -22.14 22.13 -33.75
CA SER A 217 -22.64 22.42 -32.41
C SER A 217 -24.05 21.87 -32.29
N ARG A 218 -24.28 20.85 -31.45
CA ARG A 218 -25.60 20.58 -30.83
C ARG A 218 -25.53 19.54 -29.73
N ALA A 219 -26.20 19.91 -28.63
CA ALA A 219 -26.45 19.19 -27.38
C ALA A 219 -26.61 17.66 -27.48
N SER A 220 -25.95 16.95 -26.57
CA SER A 220 -26.59 15.95 -25.70
C SER A 220 -25.63 15.59 -24.56
N GLY A 221 -26.16 15.39 -23.36
CA GLY A 221 -25.38 15.03 -22.17
C GLY A 221 -24.59 13.74 -22.41
N GLN A 222 -23.27 13.88 -22.50
CA GLN A 222 -22.36 12.76 -22.60
C GLN A 222 -21.85 12.45 -21.19
N GLU A 223 -22.37 11.37 -20.62
CA GLU A 223 -21.72 10.68 -19.51
C GLU A 223 -20.27 10.41 -19.92
N ILE A 224 -19.34 11.00 -19.16
CA ILE A 224 -17.90 10.80 -19.36
C ILE A 224 -17.64 9.29 -19.27
N PRO A 225 -17.11 8.62 -20.30
CA PRO A 225 -16.78 7.21 -20.21
C PRO A 225 -15.86 7.01 -19.01
N GLU A 226 -16.17 6.06 -18.13
CA GLU A 226 -15.30 5.74 -16.99
C GLU A 226 -13.88 5.50 -17.50
N GLU A 227 -13.00 6.47 -17.33
CA GLU A 227 -11.63 6.35 -17.81
C GLU A 227 -10.98 5.15 -17.12
N GLN A 228 -10.50 4.20 -17.92
CA GLN A 228 -9.76 3.04 -17.40
C GLN A 228 -8.67 3.51 -16.44
N GLU A 229 -8.56 2.84 -15.30
CA GLU A 229 -7.54 3.14 -14.31
C GLU A 229 -6.15 2.94 -14.92
N LYS A 230 -5.27 3.96 -14.79
CA LYS A 230 -3.92 3.94 -15.36
C LYS A 230 -2.87 4.16 -14.30
N MET A 231 -1.73 3.49 -14.42
CA MET A 231 -0.56 3.73 -13.57
C MET A 231 -0.02 5.14 -13.77
N LEU A 232 0.33 5.79 -12.67
CA LEU A 232 1.06 7.06 -12.67
C LEU A 232 2.53 6.81 -12.33
N LEU A 233 2.80 5.97 -11.33
CA LEU A 233 4.14 5.59 -10.93
C LEU A 233 4.54 4.23 -11.49
N THR A 234 5.72 4.15 -12.08
CA THR A 234 6.41 2.91 -12.45
C THR A 234 7.58 2.67 -11.51
N GLN A 235 8.13 1.45 -11.50
CA GLN A 235 9.30 1.13 -10.68
C GLN A 235 10.50 2.05 -10.97
N GLU A 236 10.68 2.48 -12.24
CA GLU A 236 11.77 3.38 -12.64
C GLU A 236 11.58 4.80 -12.10
N ASN A 237 10.38 5.36 -12.24
CA ASN A 237 10.08 6.73 -11.80
C ASN A 237 9.92 6.81 -10.27
N GLY A 238 9.44 5.73 -9.64
CA GLY A 238 9.43 5.59 -8.19
C GLY A 238 10.83 5.72 -7.58
N ARG A 239 11.87 5.29 -8.31
CA ARG A 239 13.26 5.44 -7.88
C ARG A 239 13.81 6.85 -7.86
N GLN A 240 13.34 7.67 -8.78
CA GLN A 240 13.70 9.09 -8.81
C GLN A 240 12.97 9.83 -7.68
N LEU A 241 11.69 9.51 -7.47
CA LEU A 241 10.85 10.09 -6.43
C LEU A 241 11.46 9.97 -5.02
N PHE A 242 11.92 8.79 -4.61
CA PHE A 242 12.46 8.62 -3.26
C PHE A 242 13.83 9.25 -3.06
N LYS A 243 14.66 9.32 -4.11
CA LYS A 243 15.97 9.98 -4.04
C LYS A 243 15.81 11.47 -3.76
N GLU A 244 14.78 12.09 -4.34
CA GLU A 244 14.48 13.50 -4.09
C GLU A 244 13.82 13.75 -2.73
N LEU A 245 13.05 12.79 -2.21
CA LEU A 245 12.38 12.92 -0.90
C LEU A 245 13.31 12.62 0.29
N ASP A 246 14.41 11.89 0.07
CA ASP A 246 15.37 11.44 1.09
C ASP A 246 14.72 10.66 2.25
N ILE A 247 13.82 9.73 1.91
CA ILE A 247 13.10 8.87 2.87
C ILE A 247 13.35 7.41 2.51
N PRO A 248 14.41 6.77 3.03
CA PRO A 248 14.77 5.40 2.64
C PRO A 248 13.68 4.38 3.03
N GLU A 249 12.97 4.61 4.14
CA GLU A 249 11.88 3.72 4.58
C GLU A 249 10.67 3.72 3.63
N LEU A 250 10.48 4.79 2.85
CA LEU A 250 9.36 4.95 1.93
C LEU A 250 9.54 4.10 0.65
N GLU A 251 10.78 3.83 0.25
CA GLU A 251 11.11 3.10 -0.99
C GLU A 251 10.37 1.76 -1.06
N VAL A 252 10.53 0.93 -0.01
CA VAL A 252 9.92 -0.42 0.05
C VAL A 252 8.39 -0.35 0.02
N GLU A 253 7.80 0.70 0.59
CA GLU A 253 6.35 0.89 0.63
C GLU A 253 5.79 1.31 -0.74
N VAL A 254 6.51 2.17 -1.46
CA VAL A 254 6.16 2.60 -2.83
C VAL A 254 6.33 1.44 -3.81
N GLU A 255 7.46 0.72 -3.80
CA GLU A 255 7.69 -0.42 -4.70
C GLU A 255 6.59 -1.48 -4.52
N ARG A 256 6.20 -1.75 -3.27
CA ARG A 256 5.10 -2.66 -2.95
C ARG A 256 3.77 -2.15 -3.49
N ALA A 257 3.45 -0.87 -3.30
CA ALA A 257 2.21 -0.28 -3.78
C ALA A 257 2.13 -0.35 -5.31
N ILE A 258 3.20 0.01 -6.02
CA ILE A 258 3.30 -0.10 -7.48
C ILE A 258 3.04 -1.54 -7.92
N TRP A 259 3.78 -2.51 -7.36
CA TRP A 259 3.63 -3.92 -7.71
C TRP A 259 2.20 -4.43 -7.49
N GLN A 260 1.57 -4.09 -6.36
CA GLN A 260 0.21 -4.52 -6.04
C GLN A 260 -0.84 -3.90 -6.97
N VAL A 261 -0.70 -2.61 -7.30
CA VAL A 261 -1.63 -1.94 -8.22
C VAL A 261 -1.44 -2.46 -9.64
N GLU A 262 -0.21 -2.64 -10.12
CA GLU A 262 0.06 -3.25 -11.42
C GLU A 262 -0.59 -4.64 -11.53
N HIS A 263 -0.40 -5.51 -10.54
CA HIS A 263 -1.00 -6.84 -10.54
C HIS A 263 -2.54 -6.80 -10.52
N ALA A 264 -3.12 -5.85 -9.79
CA ALA A 264 -4.56 -5.68 -9.76
C ALA A 264 -5.11 -5.24 -11.12
N LEU A 265 -4.49 -4.24 -11.77
CA LEU A 265 -4.87 -3.77 -13.10
C LEU A 265 -4.74 -4.86 -14.16
N HIS A 266 -3.65 -5.64 -14.14
CA HIS A 266 -3.48 -6.77 -15.06
C HIS A 266 -4.58 -7.82 -14.86
N LYS A 267 -4.92 -8.13 -13.61
CA LYS A 267 -5.99 -9.07 -13.29
C LYS A 267 -7.35 -8.57 -13.76
N GLU A 268 -7.66 -7.30 -13.53
CA GLU A 268 -8.89 -6.65 -13.99
C GLU A 268 -8.98 -6.66 -15.53
N HIS A 269 -7.89 -6.32 -16.23
CA HIS A 269 -7.81 -6.37 -17.69
C HIS A 269 -7.98 -7.79 -18.25
N SER A 270 -7.31 -8.79 -17.68
CA SER A 270 -7.47 -10.19 -18.10
C SER A 270 -8.88 -10.74 -17.86
N GLN A 271 -9.58 -10.24 -16.84
CA GLN A 271 -10.98 -10.62 -16.57
C GLN A 271 -11.96 -9.93 -17.53
N ALA A 272 -11.68 -8.68 -17.92
CA ALA A 272 -12.47 -7.95 -18.91
C ALA A 272 -12.27 -8.47 -20.35
N HIS A 273 -11.08 -8.98 -20.66
CA HIS A 273 -10.72 -9.54 -21.96
C HIS A 273 -10.17 -10.97 -21.82
N PRO A 274 -11.03 -11.97 -21.57
CA PRO A 274 -10.61 -13.37 -21.50
C PRO A 274 -10.15 -13.83 -22.89
N VAL A 275 -8.88 -14.22 -23.00
CA VAL A 275 -8.34 -14.83 -24.21
C VAL A 275 -9.04 -16.17 -24.43
N PRO A 276 -9.64 -16.44 -25.62
CA PRO A 276 -10.27 -17.72 -25.89
C PRO A 276 -9.24 -18.84 -25.78
N ASN A 277 -9.61 -19.87 -25.01
CA ASN A 277 -8.78 -21.04 -24.76
C ASN A 277 -8.44 -21.72 -26.10
N PRO A 278 -7.16 -21.92 -26.47
CA PRO A 278 -6.86 -22.71 -27.65
C PRO A 278 -7.36 -24.14 -27.37
N GLY A 279 -8.40 -24.55 -28.10
CA GLY A 279 -8.99 -25.88 -27.98
C GLY A 279 -7.93 -26.97 -28.14
N PRO A 280 -8.20 -28.20 -27.66
CA PRO A 280 -7.21 -29.27 -27.66
C PRO A 280 -6.73 -29.51 -29.09
N THR A 281 -5.45 -29.24 -29.35
CA THR A 281 -4.78 -29.57 -30.60
C THR A 281 -5.01 -31.04 -30.90
N ALA A 282 -5.79 -31.31 -31.95
CA ALA A 282 -5.98 -32.64 -32.49
C ALA A 282 -4.60 -33.23 -32.82
N LYS A 283 -4.22 -34.30 -32.12
CA LYS A 283 -3.04 -35.10 -32.45
C LYS A 283 -3.22 -35.61 -33.88
N ASN A 284 -2.41 -35.08 -34.79
CA ASN A 284 -2.34 -35.56 -36.15
C ASN A 284 -1.75 -36.98 -36.11
N ASN A 285 -2.59 -37.99 -36.38
CA ASN A 285 -2.16 -39.38 -36.55
C ASN A 285 -1.51 -39.50 -37.94
N GLU A 286 -0.18 -39.34 -38.00
CA GLU A 286 0.56 -39.80 -39.18
C GLU A 286 0.55 -41.32 -39.21
N ARG A 287 -0.27 -41.87 -40.12
CA ARG A 287 -0.12 -43.24 -40.62
C ARG A 287 1.24 -43.34 -41.29
N LYS A 288 2.14 -44.16 -40.74
CA LYS A 288 3.25 -44.72 -41.51
C LYS A 288 2.73 -45.94 -42.27
N ASP A 289 2.43 -45.74 -43.54
CA ASP A 289 2.55 -46.78 -44.54
C ASP A 289 4.02 -46.81 -44.98
N GLN A 290 4.75 -47.87 -44.61
CA GLN A 290 5.88 -48.54 -45.29
C GLN A 290 6.68 -49.39 -44.30
#